data_AF-A0A2M6WHU2-F1
#
_entry.id   AF-A0A2M6WHU2-F1
#
_cell.length_a   1.000
_cell.length_b   1.000
_cell.length_c   1.000
_cell.angle_alpha   90.00
_cell.angle_beta   90.00
_cell.angle_gamma   90.00
#
_symmetry.space_group_name_H-M   'P 1'
#
loop_
_entity.id
_entity.type
_entity.pdbx_description
1 polymer ?
#
loop_
_entity_poly.entity_id
_entity_poly.type
_entity_poly.pdbx_seq_one_letter_code
_entity_poly.pdbx_strand_id
1 'polypeptide(L)'
;MKKTKRIHVNKNDEAAAVAEKLIDAAEENIIISVPKFSKLAESLTNFKLLKREAEILKKNIVVESIDDEVADLCKKVKIEIINPFFVKSKKQFSDIIAGEPSEEPRQHNITIEKNDKDEKKEEEENETEPQAKEMDRKRIRLEIPNIRIPKILPRKKAAWGVLLVMVVGGGLAIRMLPNAEVSIVREKSPWRFEGNISASKEVAEIDAEKNIIPGQIFTQKNSLQLFFPATGKDDVERKAKGTLTIVNEHSTAAQPLVVRTRFETPDGKIYRLTKAITVPGAKQESGKLLPSSIKAEVEADEPGEEYNIGPVSKFTIPGFAGSDKFKTFYASSGGNMTGGTVGFSAVPTQEDIEKAKIAMHEKVKNAITTALRIQLPKEFTLIEGSSAFTITNEQVDESVNNQNEFTVLTEGEISVVVFRDSDLRQLLLTKGRAEVGERLVVKDEVLHFGIPEVSLAKGILQIPIEYESRFVHDINVASLEEEIAGKSSKELASIIQSLPGLEKTDITLWPFWVRKVPKNNHKISINLD
;
A
#
# COMPACT_ATOMS: atom_id res chain seq x y z
N MET A 1 -23.84 -11.68 -19.69
CA MET A 1 -22.84 -10.83 -19.00
C MET A 1 -22.26 -9.89 -20.05
N LYS A 2 -22.01 -8.61 -19.74
CA LYS A 2 -21.18 -7.78 -20.63
C LYS A 2 -19.77 -8.38 -20.67
N LYS A 3 -19.11 -8.39 -21.84
CA LYS A 3 -17.69 -8.77 -21.91
C LYS A 3 -16.84 -7.65 -21.32
N THR A 4 -15.77 -8.04 -20.64
CA THR A 4 -14.80 -7.13 -20.02
C THR A 4 -13.40 -7.55 -20.44
N LYS A 5 -12.63 -6.64 -21.03
CA LYS A 5 -11.23 -6.88 -21.43
C LYS A 5 -10.30 -6.36 -20.34
N ARG A 6 -9.28 -7.15 -19.96
CA ARG A 6 -8.23 -6.72 -19.02
C ARG A 6 -6.99 -6.30 -19.82
N ILE A 7 -6.64 -5.03 -19.77
CA ILE A 7 -5.39 -4.48 -20.32
C ILE A 7 -4.35 -4.55 -19.20
N HIS A 8 -3.21 -5.19 -19.48
CA HIS A 8 -2.07 -5.19 -18.58
C HIS A 8 -1.07 -4.11 -19.02
N VAL A 9 -0.68 -3.27 -18.06
CA VAL A 9 0.26 -2.16 -18.23
C VAL A 9 1.61 -2.58 -17.62
N ASN A 10 2.71 -2.40 -18.33
CA ASN A 10 4.04 -2.59 -17.75
C ASN A 10 4.48 -1.37 -16.94
N LYS A 11 5.50 -1.49 -16.09
CA LYS A 11 6.04 -0.34 -15.35
C LYS A 11 6.47 0.81 -16.27
N ASN A 12 7.05 0.49 -17.41
CA ASN A 12 7.61 1.45 -18.36
C ASN A 12 6.64 1.84 -19.51
N ASP A 13 5.40 1.32 -19.52
CA ASP A 13 4.41 1.68 -20.54
C ASP A 13 3.98 3.15 -20.37
N GLU A 14 4.04 3.91 -21.45
CA GLU A 14 3.63 5.32 -21.46
C GLU A 14 2.12 5.46 -21.73
N ALA A 15 1.53 6.59 -21.32
CA ALA A 15 0.09 6.80 -21.40
C ALA A 15 -0.47 6.69 -22.84
N ALA A 16 0.32 7.06 -23.85
CA ALA A 16 -0.03 6.88 -25.27
C ALA A 16 -0.14 5.39 -25.67
N ALA A 17 0.81 4.55 -25.27
CA ALA A 17 0.78 3.11 -25.55
C ALA A 17 -0.36 2.38 -24.79
N VAL A 18 -0.79 2.92 -23.65
CA VAL A 18 -1.97 2.40 -22.93
C VAL A 18 -3.28 2.89 -23.60
N ALA A 19 -3.29 4.09 -24.18
CA ALA A 19 -4.41 4.59 -24.99
C ALA A 19 -4.57 3.81 -26.31
N GLU A 20 -3.46 3.44 -26.98
CA GLU A 20 -3.48 2.58 -28.17
C GLU A 20 -4.12 1.22 -27.86
N LYS A 21 -3.69 0.55 -26.77
CA LYS A 21 -4.33 -0.68 -26.25
C LYS A 21 -5.82 -0.48 -25.88
N LEU A 22 -6.25 0.74 -25.56
CA LEU A 22 -7.64 1.10 -25.26
C LEU A 22 -8.48 1.26 -26.55
N ILE A 23 -7.88 1.80 -27.62
CA ILE A 23 -8.49 1.89 -28.95
C ILE A 23 -8.75 0.47 -29.48
N ASP A 24 -7.73 -0.40 -29.45
CA ASP A 24 -7.75 -1.82 -29.89
C ASP A 24 -8.64 -2.77 -29.06
N ALA A 25 -9.35 -2.27 -28.05
CA ALA A 25 -10.34 -3.03 -27.30
C ALA A 25 -11.72 -2.98 -27.97
N ALA A 26 -12.27 -4.13 -28.35
CA ALA A 26 -13.63 -4.22 -28.90
C ALA A 26 -14.72 -4.13 -27.81
N GLU A 27 -14.32 -4.31 -26.54
CA GLU A 27 -15.19 -4.35 -25.39
C GLU A 27 -15.48 -2.95 -24.80
N GLU A 28 -16.75 -2.68 -24.52
CA GLU A 28 -17.20 -1.46 -23.82
C GLU A 28 -16.64 -1.30 -22.40
N ASN A 29 -16.22 -2.37 -21.74
CA ASN A 29 -15.83 -2.34 -20.32
C ASN A 29 -14.41 -2.87 -20.18
N ILE A 30 -13.52 -2.06 -19.62
CA ILE A 30 -12.09 -2.32 -19.63
C ILE A 30 -11.55 -2.19 -18.20
N ILE A 31 -10.80 -3.20 -17.78
CA ILE A 31 -10.01 -3.16 -16.55
C ILE A 31 -8.55 -2.88 -16.93
N ILE A 32 -8.01 -1.75 -16.49
CA ILE A 32 -6.61 -1.36 -16.73
C ILE A 32 -5.82 -1.77 -15.47
N SER A 33 -5.07 -2.87 -15.57
CA SER A 33 -4.23 -3.39 -14.50
C SER A 33 -2.89 -2.64 -14.49
N VAL A 34 -2.69 -1.80 -13.46
CA VAL A 34 -1.54 -0.89 -13.32
C VAL A 34 -0.65 -1.37 -12.14
N PRO A 35 0.61 -1.79 -12.40
CA PRO A 35 1.52 -2.27 -11.37
C PRO A 35 2.09 -1.12 -10.53
N LYS A 36 2.66 -1.45 -9.36
CA LYS A 36 3.37 -0.46 -8.53
C LYS A 36 4.53 0.18 -9.29
N PHE A 37 4.71 1.49 -9.09
CA PHE A 37 5.74 2.29 -9.75
C PHE A 37 5.67 2.20 -11.28
N SER A 38 4.47 2.38 -11.84
CA SER A 38 4.25 2.56 -13.28
C SER A 38 4.40 4.02 -13.67
N LYS A 39 4.99 4.31 -14.84
CA LYS A 39 5.05 5.64 -15.46
C LYS A 39 3.70 6.38 -15.47
N LEU A 40 2.58 5.66 -15.52
CA LEU A 40 1.26 6.29 -15.42
C LEU A 40 1.09 7.12 -14.13
N ALA A 41 1.68 6.69 -13.00
CA ALA A 41 1.62 7.37 -11.71
C ALA A 41 2.41 8.69 -11.66
N GLU A 42 3.37 8.92 -12.57
CA GLU A 42 4.23 10.12 -12.57
C GLU A 42 3.44 11.43 -12.78
N SER A 43 2.22 11.37 -13.34
CA SER A 43 1.43 12.57 -13.61
C SER A 43 -0.08 12.35 -13.64
N LEU A 44 -0.82 13.28 -13.04
CA LEU A 44 -2.28 13.41 -13.17
C LEU A 44 -2.73 13.52 -14.64
N THR A 45 -1.88 14.06 -15.52
CA THR A 45 -2.17 14.22 -16.95
C THR A 45 -2.32 12.87 -17.66
N ASN A 46 -1.58 11.83 -17.22
CA ASN A 46 -1.66 10.49 -17.80
C ASN A 46 -3.06 9.89 -17.63
N PHE A 47 -3.63 10.00 -16.43
CA PHE A 47 -4.99 9.54 -16.15
C PHE A 47 -6.07 10.42 -16.80
N LYS A 48 -5.82 11.74 -16.96
CA LYS A 48 -6.71 12.61 -17.75
C LYS A 48 -6.78 12.19 -19.22
N LEU A 49 -5.63 11.85 -19.84
CA LEU A 49 -5.58 11.36 -21.21
C LEU A 49 -6.39 10.06 -21.34
N LEU A 50 -6.09 9.04 -20.52
CA LEU A 50 -6.79 7.75 -20.56
C LEU A 50 -8.31 7.90 -20.36
N LYS A 51 -8.74 8.86 -19.53
CA LYS A 51 -10.17 9.19 -19.38
C LYS A 51 -10.77 9.87 -20.61
N ARG A 52 -10.08 10.85 -21.22
CA ARG A 52 -10.56 11.51 -22.45
C ARG A 52 -10.77 10.49 -23.56
N GLU A 53 -9.78 9.63 -23.81
CA GLU A 53 -9.88 8.59 -24.84
C GLU A 53 -11.00 7.58 -24.53
N ALA A 54 -11.19 7.20 -23.26
CA ALA A 54 -12.31 6.35 -22.85
C ALA A 54 -13.68 7.01 -23.08
N GLU A 55 -13.82 8.31 -22.79
CA GLU A 55 -15.07 9.06 -22.98
C GLU A 55 -15.39 9.27 -24.47
N ILE A 56 -14.40 9.56 -25.32
CA ILE A 56 -14.53 9.64 -26.79
C ILE A 56 -14.98 8.28 -27.35
N LEU A 57 -14.27 7.21 -26.99
CA LEU A 57 -14.56 5.84 -27.43
C LEU A 57 -15.84 5.25 -26.81
N LYS A 58 -16.49 5.97 -25.88
CA LYS A 58 -17.71 5.57 -25.16
C LYS A 58 -17.54 4.24 -24.39
N LYS A 59 -16.33 4.04 -23.80
CA LYS A 59 -15.91 2.87 -23.03
C LYS A 59 -15.80 3.17 -21.53
N ASN A 60 -16.29 2.26 -20.69
CA ASN A 60 -16.15 2.31 -19.23
C ASN A 60 -14.79 1.76 -18.80
N ILE A 61 -13.91 2.63 -18.30
CA ILE A 61 -12.62 2.23 -17.72
C ILE A 61 -12.69 2.12 -16.19
N VAL A 62 -12.12 1.03 -15.67
CA VAL A 62 -11.86 0.81 -14.25
C VAL A 62 -10.37 0.50 -14.10
N VAL A 63 -9.68 1.17 -13.18
CA VAL A 63 -8.28 0.87 -12.88
C VAL A 63 -8.21 -0.23 -11.82
N GLU A 64 -7.27 -1.15 -11.96
CA GLU A 64 -6.97 -2.18 -10.98
C GLU A 64 -5.52 -1.98 -10.53
N SER A 65 -5.33 -1.60 -9.27
CA SER A 65 -3.99 -1.36 -8.74
C SER A 65 -3.91 -1.56 -7.23
N ILE A 66 -2.69 -1.82 -6.77
CA ILE A 66 -2.30 -1.91 -5.36
C ILE A 66 -1.42 -0.72 -4.93
N ASP A 67 -1.26 0.26 -5.81
CA ASP A 67 -0.48 1.48 -5.61
C ASP A 67 -1.38 2.64 -5.15
N ASP A 68 -1.01 3.28 -4.05
CA ASP A 68 -1.82 4.35 -3.44
C ASP A 68 -1.75 5.65 -4.25
N GLU A 69 -0.64 5.89 -4.97
CA GLU A 69 -0.51 7.07 -5.83
C GLU A 69 -1.44 6.97 -7.05
N VAL A 70 -1.50 5.78 -7.67
CA VAL A 70 -2.47 5.45 -8.71
C VAL A 70 -3.90 5.63 -8.19
N ALA A 71 -4.18 5.18 -6.95
CA ALA A 71 -5.49 5.35 -6.33
C ALA A 71 -5.89 6.83 -6.15
N ASP A 72 -4.98 7.67 -5.66
CA ASP A 72 -5.26 9.09 -5.44
C ASP A 72 -5.33 9.90 -6.74
N LEU A 73 -4.58 9.53 -7.77
CA LEU A 73 -4.71 10.12 -9.11
C LEU A 73 -6.03 9.71 -9.78
N CYS A 74 -6.45 8.45 -9.69
CA CYS A 74 -7.74 7.99 -10.19
C CYS A 74 -8.91 8.71 -9.50
N LYS A 75 -8.87 8.87 -8.17
CA LYS A 75 -9.85 9.68 -7.40
C LYS A 75 -9.92 11.12 -7.92
N LYS A 76 -8.78 11.78 -8.11
CA LYS A 76 -8.69 13.18 -8.60
C LYS A 76 -9.27 13.35 -10.02
N VAL A 77 -9.14 12.34 -10.89
CA VAL A 77 -9.70 12.36 -12.26
C VAL A 77 -11.14 11.81 -12.34
N LYS A 78 -11.67 11.26 -11.24
CA LYS A 78 -12.95 10.52 -11.18
C LYS A 78 -12.96 9.33 -12.15
N ILE A 79 -12.00 8.42 -11.96
CA ILE A 79 -11.97 7.08 -12.56
C ILE A 79 -12.21 6.08 -11.41
N GLU A 80 -13.02 5.05 -11.65
CA GLU A 80 -13.21 3.99 -10.65
C GLU A 80 -11.93 3.17 -10.47
N ILE A 81 -11.60 2.81 -9.23
CA ILE A 81 -10.45 1.95 -8.92
C ILE A 81 -10.85 0.77 -8.03
N ILE A 82 -10.37 -0.41 -8.39
CA ILE A 82 -10.44 -1.64 -7.61
C ILE A 82 -9.03 -1.94 -7.07
N ASN A 83 -8.91 -2.16 -5.76
CA ASN A 83 -7.71 -2.76 -5.19
C ASN A 83 -7.95 -4.28 -4.99
N PRO A 84 -7.17 -5.16 -5.66
CA PRO A 84 -7.33 -6.62 -5.58
C PRO A 84 -7.40 -7.20 -4.15
N PHE A 85 -6.71 -6.60 -3.18
CA PHE A 85 -6.67 -7.09 -1.79
C PHE A 85 -7.84 -6.60 -0.93
N PHE A 86 -8.61 -5.60 -1.38
CA PHE A 86 -9.73 -5.02 -0.63
C PHE A 86 -11.11 -5.36 -1.22
N VAL A 87 -11.19 -6.42 -2.05
CA VAL A 87 -12.46 -6.92 -2.58
C VAL A 87 -13.29 -7.57 -1.45
N LYS A 88 -14.06 -6.74 -0.72
CA LYS A 88 -15.08 -7.21 0.23
C LYS A 88 -16.04 -8.15 -0.50
N SER A 89 -15.98 -9.45 -0.20
CA SER A 89 -16.90 -10.44 -0.77
C SER A 89 -18.34 -10.04 -0.46
N LYS A 90 -19.14 -9.73 -1.50
CA LYS A 90 -20.54 -9.31 -1.35
C LYS A 90 -21.42 -10.51 -1.04
N LYS A 91 -21.23 -11.12 0.14
CA LYS A 91 -22.06 -12.20 0.65
C LYS A 91 -23.50 -11.70 0.78
N GLN A 92 -24.41 -12.37 0.08
CA GLN A 92 -25.82 -12.34 0.44
C GLN A 92 -25.96 -12.96 1.83
N PHE A 93 -26.75 -12.34 2.70
CA PHE A 93 -27.77 -13.02 3.49
C PHE A 93 -28.81 -12.00 3.96
N SER A 94 -29.95 -12.49 4.45
CA SER A 94 -31.18 -11.73 4.64
C SER A 94 -31.31 -11.09 6.02
N ASP A 95 -31.75 -9.83 6.01
CA ASP A 95 -32.86 -9.31 6.82
C ASP A 95 -33.10 -9.91 8.22
N ILE A 96 -32.55 -9.25 9.25
CA ILE A 96 -33.01 -9.32 10.65
C ILE A 96 -32.93 -7.89 11.22
N ILE A 97 -33.99 -7.42 11.88
CA ILE A 97 -34.13 -6.03 12.37
C ILE A 97 -33.85 -5.93 13.87
N ALA A 98 -32.82 -5.16 14.25
CA ALA A 98 -32.65 -4.38 15.49
C ALA A 98 -31.24 -3.74 15.50
N GLY A 99 -30.99 -2.51 15.96
CA GLY A 99 -31.90 -1.45 16.44
C GLY A 99 -31.09 -0.38 17.18
N GLU A 100 -30.83 0.77 16.56
CA GLU A 100 -29.94 1.82 17.09
C GLU A 100 -30.70 2.98 17.78
N PRO A 101 -30.23 3.47 18.95
CA PRO A 101 -30.63 4.75 19.50
C PRO A 101 -29.66 5.87 19.08
N SER A 102 -30.12 6.70 18.13
CA SER A 102 -29.88 8.15 18.02
C SER A 102 -28.55 8.78 18.49
N GLU A 103 -27.90 9.52 17.58
CA GLU A 103 -27.78 10.99 17.75
C GLU A 103 -27.60 11.71 16.40
N GLU A 104 -28.43 12.74 16.13
CA GLU A 104 -28.33 13.59 14.93
C GLU A 104 -27.88 15.01 15.31
N PRO A 105 -26.95 15.63 14.55
CA PRO A 105 -26.91 17.08 14.37
C PRO A 105 -28.05 17.51 13.44
N ARG A 106 -28.97 18.34 13.94
CA ARG A 106 -30.20 18.69 13.22
C ARG A 106 -29.99 19.45 11.91
N GLN A 107 -30.75 19.06 10.89
CA GLN A 107 -30.96 19.81 9.65
C GLN A 107 -31.72 21.13 9.89
N HIS A 108 -31.55 22.11 9.00
CA HIS A 108 -32.62 22.96 8.40
C HIS A 108 -31.98 24.03 7.48
N ASN A 109 -32.54 24.43 6.32
CA ASN A 109 -33.74 23.93 5.64
C ASN A 109 -33.81 24.29 4.13
N ILE A 110 -34.52 23.45 3.34
CA ILE A 110 -35.68 23.77 2.45
C ILE A 110 -35.61 25.00 1.51
N THR A 111 -36.00 24.95 0.22
CA THR A 111 -36.85 23.99 -0.54
C THR A 111 -36.57 24.09 -2.07
N ILE A 112 -36.59 23.00 -2.88
CA ILE A 112 -37.70 22.51 -3.76
C ILE A 112 -38.14 23.58 -4.81
N GLU A 113 -38.24 23.33 -6.14
CA GLU A 113 -38.85 22.16 -6.82
C GLU A 113 -38.23 21.76 -8.19
N LYS A 114 -38.74 20.65 -8.74
CA LYS A 114 -38.60 20.07 -10.10
C LYS A 114 -39.42 20.88 -11.14
N ASN A 115 -39.36 20.71 -12.48
CA ASN A 115 -38.46 20.05 -13.45
C ASN A 115 -38.39 21.03 -14.67
N ASP A 116 -38.31 20.81 -15.98
CA ASP A 116 -38.19 19.75 -17.03
C ASP A 116 -37.72 20.53 -18.31
N LYS A 117 -37.09 20.05 -19.39
CA LYS A 117 -36.51 18.76 -19.84
C LYS A 117 -35.55 19.05 -21.04
N ASP A 118 -34.96 18.00 -21.62
CA ASP A 118 -34.45 17.87 -23.01
C ASP A 118 -33.35 18.83 -23.57
N GLU A 119 -32.48 18.43 -24.51
CA GLU A 119 -31.70 17.19 -24.64
C GLU A 119 -30.54 17.40 -25.64
N LYS A 120 -29.42 16.64 -25.49
CA LYS A 120 -28.24 16.55 -26.39
C LYS A 120 -27.41 17.85 -26.55
N LYS A 121 -26.06 17.87 -26.57
CA LYS A 121 -24.95 17.00 -27.07
C LYS A 121 -24.68 17.03 -28.57
N GLU A 122 -23.56 17.68 -28.92
CA GLU A 122 -22.40 17.22 -29.72
C GLU A 122 -21.19 18.02 -29.14
N GLU A 123 -19.94 17.54 -29.03
CA GLU A 123 -19.02 16.99 -30.05
C GLU A 123 -18.64 18.11 -31.07
N GLU A 124 -17.38 18.38 -31.45
CA GLU A 124 -16.11 17.65 -31.23
C GLU A 124 -14.87 18.58 -31.36
N GLU A 125 -13.66 18.08 -31.05
CA GLU A 125 -12.39 18.71 -31.49
C GLU A 125 -12.13 18.36 -32.98
N ASN A 126 -11.49 19.24 -33.75
CA ASN A 126 -10.50 18.81 -34.75
C ASN A 126 -9.61 19.96 -35.26
N GLU A 127 -8.38 19.61 -35.62
CA GLU A 127 -7.34 20.54 -36.06
C GLU A 127 -7.27 20.64 -37.59
N THR A 128 -6.99 21.84 -38.12
CA THR A 128 -6.24 21.98 -39.40
C THR A 128 -5.71 23.39 -39.59
N GLU A 129 -4.38 23.54 -39.53
CA GLU A 129 -3.67 24.55 -40.33
C GLU A 129 -3.76 24.16 -41.84
N PRO A 130 -3.62 25.09 -42.83
CA PRO A 130 -2.71 26.24 -42.74
C PRO A 130 -3.11 27.54 -43.48
N GLN A 131 -2.22 28.53 -43.36
CA GLN A 131 -2.00 29.68 -44.27
C GLN A 131 -3.13 30.72 -44.44
N ALA A 132 -2.81 31.97 -44.09
CA ALA A 132 -3.67 33.12 -44.33
C ALA A 132 -3.63 33.59 -45.79
N LYS A 133 -4.82 33.73 -46.40
CA LYS A 133 -5.10 34.80 -47.38
C LYS A 133 -6.59 35.13 -47.41
N GLU A 134 -6.90 36.30 -47.98
CA GLU A 134 -8.10 37.09 -47.69
C GLU A 134 -9.41 36.47 -48.21
N MET A 135 -10.48 36.59 -47.42
CA MET A 135 -11.81 36.88 -47.96
C MET A 135 -12.72 37.62 -46.97
N ASP A 136 -13.30 38.72 -47.47
CA ASP A 136 -14.47 39.49 -47.03
C ASP A 136 -14.77 39.66 -45.51
N ARG A 137 -14.33 40.80 -44.94
CA ARG A 137 -14.83 41.30 -43.64
C ARG A 137 -16.26 41.85 -43.77
N LYS A 138 -17.24 40.95 -43.84
CA LYS A 138 -18.67 41.30 -43.71
C LYS A 138 -18.92 41.98 -42.36
N ARG A 139 -19.17 43.30 -42.38
CA ARG A 139 -19.27 44.13 -41.17
C ARG A 139 -20.47 43.70 -40.32
N ILE A 140 -20.24 42.92 -39.27
CA ILE A 140 -21.23 42.72 -38.21
C ILE A 140 -21.42 44.07 -37.50
N ARG A 141 -22.50 44.75 -37.88
CA ARG A 141 -22.91 46.02 -37.28
C ARG A 141 -23.54 45.67 -35.93
N LEU A 142 -22.75 45.79 -34.85
CA LEU A 142 -23.26 45.67 -33.49
C LEU A 142 -24.38 46.70 -33.28
N GLU A 143 -25.63 46.23 -33.28
CA GLU A 143 -26.78 47.03 -32.87
C GLU A 143 -26.70 47.24 -31.36
N ILE A 144 -26.08 48.35 -30.97
CA ILE A 144 -26.07 48.80 -29.57
C ILE A 144 -27.54 48.96 -29.15
N PRO A 145 -28.03 48.22 -28.14
CA PRO A 145 -29.41 48.37 -27.69
C PRO A 145 -29.62 49.82 -27.26
N ASN A 146 -30.67 50.45 -27.78
CA ASN A 146 -30.86 51.90 -27.67
C ASN A 146 -31.31 52.30 -26.26
N ILE A 147 -30.36 52.36 -25.33
CA ILE A 147 -30.54 52.81 -23.95
C ILE A 147 -31.05 54.25 -23.99
N ARG A 148 -32.35 54.42 -23.79
CA ARG A 148 -33.01 55.72 -23.68
C ARG A 148 -32.57 56.42 -22.39
N ILE A 149 -31.42 57.11 -22.44
CA ILE A 149 -30.97 58.00 -21.37
C ILE A 149 -32.08 59.03 -21.11
N PRO A 150 -32.67 59.09 -19.89
CA PRO A 150 -33.77 60.01 -19.61
C PRO A 150 -33.30 61.47 -19.72
N LYS A 151 -34.19 62.35 -20.21
CA LYS A 151 -33.84 63.74 -20.47
C LYS A 151 -33.48 64.50 -19.19
N ILE A 152 -32.19 64.72 -19.01
CA ILE A 152 -31.59 65.86 -18.32
C ILE A 152 -32.01 65.99 -16.84
N LEU A 153 -31.31 65.26 -15.97
CA LEU A 153 -30.78 65.96 -14.79
C LEU A 153 -29.88 67.10 -15.32
N PRO A 154 -30.01 68.34 -14.82
CA PRO A 154 -29.23 69.47 -15.33
C PRO A 154 -27.74 69.13 -15.22
N ARG A 155 -26.93 69.53 -16.22
CA ARG A 155 -25.51 69.14 -16.37
C ARG A 155 -24.71 69.20 -15.06
N LYS A 156 -24.99 70.19 -14.20
CA LYS A 156 -24.45 70.30 -12.83
C LYS A 156 -24.77 69.06 -11.96
N LYS A 157 -26.04 68.65 -11.82
CA LYS A 157 -26.42 67.47 -11.02
C LYS A 157 -25.85 66.15 -11.57
N ALA A 158 -25.74 66.02 -12.90
CA ALA A 158 -25.09 64.85 -13.50
C ALA A 158 -23.58 64.78 -13.17
N ALA A 159 -22.88 65.92 -13.26
CA ALA A 159 -21.49 66.03 -12.82
C ALA A 159 -21.31 65.76 -11.32
N TRP A 160 -22.23 66.24 -10.47
CA TRP A 160 -22.27 65.89 -9.04
C TRP A 160 -22.49 64.39 -8.78
N GLY A 161 -23.26 63.70 -9.62
CA GLY A 161 -23.43 62.24 -9.56
C GLY A 161 -22.14 61.48 -9.87
N VAL A 162 -21.43 61.87 -10.94
CA VAL A 162 -20.12 61.28 -11.28
C VAL A 162 -19.06 61.62 -10.22
N LEU A 163 -19.09 62.85 -9.68
CA LEU A 163 -18.25 63.25 -8.55
C LEU A 163 -18.53 62.39 -7.31
N LEU A 164 -19.80 62.15 -6.96
CA LEU A 164 -20.18 61.27 -5.86
C LEU A 164 -19.64 59.85 -6.05
N VAL A 165 -19.77 59.28 -7.26
CA VAL A 165 -19.24 57.95 -7.58
C VAL A 165 -17.71 57.91 -7.49
N MET A 166 -17.00 58.96 -7.94
CA MET A 166 -15.54 59.03 -7.78
C MET A 166 -15.10 59.25 -6.33
N VAL A 167 -15.86 59.99 -5.51
CA VAL A 167 -15.57 60.20 -4.08
C VAL A 167 -15.86 58.94 -3.26
N VAL A 168 -17.00 58.27 -3.48
CA VAL A 168 -17.36 57.02 -2.81
C VAL A 168 -16.46 55.87 -3.28
N GLY A 169 -16.24 55.74 -4.60
CA GLY A 169 -15.33 54.76 -5.18
C GLY A 169 -13.88 54.99 -4.76
N GLY A 170 -13.43 56.25 -4.71
CA GLY A 170 -12.11 56.63 -4.18
C GLY A 170 -11.97 56.33 -2.69
N GLY A 171 -13.01 56.59 -1.89
CA GLY A 171 -13.06 56.24 -0.47
C GLY A 171 -12.99 54.73 -0.22
N LEU A 172 -13.73 53.94 -1.02
CA LEU A 172 -13.61 52.47 -1.03
C LEU A 172 -12.21 52.03 -1.45
N ALA A 173 -11.68 52.57 -2.54
CA ALA A 173 -10.35 52.26 -3.06
C ALA A 173 -9.24 52.51 -2.00
N ILE A 174 -9.27 53.66 -1.33
CA ILE A 174 -8.35 54.01 -0.24
C ILE A 174 -8.47 53.07 0.97
N ARG A 175 -9.63 52.44 1.20
CA ARG A 175 -9.84 51.49 2.31
C ARG A 175 -9.62 50.01 1.93
N MET A 176 -9.85 49.64 0.66
CA MET A 176 -9.84 48.25 0.21
C MET A 176 -8.61 47.84 -0.59
N LEU A 177 -8.00 48.72 -1.39
CA LEU A 177 -6.82 48.37 -2.19
C LEU A 177 -5.46 48.33 -1.46
N PRO A 178 -5.21 49.02 -0.30
CA PRO A 178 -3.87 49.02 0.29
C PRO A 178 -3.40 47.65 0.74
N ASN A 179 -2.31 47.18 0.11
CA ASN A 179 -1.56 45.97 0.44
C ASN A 179 -0.08 46.34 0.67
N ALA A 180 0.60 45.52 1.47
CA ALA A 180 2.04 45.57 1.67
C ALA A 180 2.66 44.20 1.39
N GLU A 181 3.77 44.18 0.65
CA GLU A 181 4.58 42.99 0.40
C GLU A 181 6.02 43.28 0.83
N VAL A 182 6.60 42.33 1.55
CA VAL A 182 7.93 42.44 2.16
C VAL A 182 8.68 41.13 1.88
N SER A 183 9.63 41.19 0.95
CA SER A 183 10.51 40.05 0.66
C SER A 183 11.82 40.22 1.42
N ILE A 184 12.15 39.24 2.26
CA ILE A 184 13.35 39.21 3.11
C ILE A 184 14.24 38.05 2.65
N VAL A 185 15.44 38.36 2.18
CA VAL A 185 16.50 37.39 1.92
C VAL A 185 17.38 37.32 3.17
N ARG A 186 17.56 36.11 3.70
CA ARG A 186 18.39 35.88 4.88
C ARG A 186 19.77 35.35 4.51
N GLU A 187 20.76 35.77 5.27
CA GLU A 187 22.12 35.26 5.22
C GLU A 187 22.13 33.73 5.44
N LYS A 188 22.86 33.02 4.59
CA LYS A 188 22.89 31.55 4.53
C LYS A 188 24.22 31.03 5.05
N SER A 189 24.26 30.66 6.33
CA SER A 189 25.44 30.09 6.98
C SER A 189 25.56 28.60 6.63
N PRO A 190 26.60 28.15 5.88
CA PRO A 190 26.79 26.74 5.56
C PRO A 190 27.32 25.97 6.78
N TRP A 191 26.84 24.74 6.97
CA TRP A 191 27.33 23.80 7.99
C TRP A 191 27.44 22.39 7.42
N ARG A 192 28.53 21.70 7.72
CA ARG A 192 28.77 20.28 7.35
C ARG A 192 29.06 19.48 8.61
N PHE A 193 28.36 18.36 8.78
CA PHE A 193 28.65 17.34 9.78
C PHE A 193 29.02 16.03 9.09
N GLU A 194 30.08 15.39 9.59
CA GLU A 194 30.60 14.13 9.07
C GLU A 194 30.99 13.24 10.25
N GLY A 195 30.42 12.04 10.33
CA GLY A 195 30.69 11.10 11.42
C GLY A 195 29.56 10.13 11.69
N ASN A 196 29.75 9.29 12.73
CA ASN A 196 28.82 8.23 13.06
C ASN A 196 27.72 8.71 14.03
N ILE A 197 26.49 8.29 13.75
CA ILE A 197 25.33 8.37 14.64
C ILE A 197 24.91 6.95 15.03
N SER A 198 24.42 6.79 16.26
CA SER A 198 23.98 5.50 16.82
C SER A 198 22.48 5.54 17.10
N ALA A 199 21.69 4.69 16.43
CA ALA A 199 20.32 4.43 16.82
C ALA A 199 20.31 3.27 17.83
N SER A 200 19.78 3.48 19.04
CA SER A 200 19.76 2.47 20.11
C SER A 200 18.38 2.28 20.71
N LYS A 201 17.96 1.01 20.84
CA LYS A 201 16.73 0.61 21.56
C LYS A 201 16.75 0.94 23.06
N GLU A 202 17.92 1.10 23.65
CA GLU A 202 18.07 1.39 25.09
C GLU A 202 17.88 2.87 25.43
N VAL A 203 17.74 3.74 24.43
CA VAL A 203 17.71 5.20 24.57
C VAL A 203 16.36 5.76 24.14
N ALA A 204 15.73 6.55 25.03
CA ALA A 204 14.39 7.10 24.82
C ALA A 204 14.37 8.58 24.36
N GLU A 205 15.48 9.30 24.54
CA GLU A 205 15.64 10.72 24.20
C GLU A 205 16.98 10.95 23.48
N ILE A 206 17.13 12.07 22.76
CA ILE A 206 18.31 12.33 21.92
C ILE A 206 19.52 12.73 22.78
N ASP A 207 20.61 11.98 22.69
CA ASP A 207 21.90 12.28 23.32
C ASP A 207 22.81 13.02 22.34
N ALA A 208 22.78 14.35 22.41
CA ALA A 208 23.51 15.23 21.49
C ALA A 208 25.03 15.24 21.71
N GLU A 209 25.52 14.78 22.87
CA GLU A 209 26.96 14.64 23.14
C GLU A 209 27.53 13.35 22.55
N LYS A 210 26.79 12.24 22.68
CA LYS A 210 27.24 10.90 22.26
C LYS A 210 26.78 10.49 20.86
N ASN A 211 26.08 11.38 20.15
CA ASN A 211 25.46 11.13 18.85
C ASN A 211 24.45 9.97 18.85
N ILE A 212 23.67 9.81 19.94
CA ILE A 212 22.72 8.69 20.07
C ILE A 212 21.28 9.19 19.87
N ILE A 213 20.51 8.48 19.05
CA ILE A 213 19.07 8.71 18.84
C ILE A 213 18.26 7.47 19.24
N PRO A 214 16.97 7.63 19.58
CA PRO A 214 16.09 6.50 19.84
C PRO A 214 15.97 5.56 18.65
N GLY A 215 16.29 4.29 18.88
CA GLY A 215 16.13 3.20 17.93
C GLY A 215 14.96 2.28 18.28
N GLN A 216 14.41 1.59 17.30
CA GLN A 216 13.40 0.53 17.50
C GLN A 216 13.77 -0.70 16.68
N ILE A 217 13.44 -1.89 17.19
CA ILE A 217 13.62 -3.16 16.47
C ILE A 217 12.26 -3.60 15.93
N PHE A 218 12.18 -3.80 14.62
CA PHE A 218 11.04 -4.44 13.97
C PHE A 218 11.45 -5.82 13.47
N THR A 219 10.61 -6.82 13.73
CA THR A 219 10.84 -8.22 13.37
C THR A 219 9.63 -8.73 12.60
N GLN A 220 9.87 -9.23 11.38
CA GLN A 220 8.83 -9.82 10.54
C GLN A 220 9.24 -11.23 10.10
N LYS A 221 8.29 -12.16 10.14
CA LYS A 221 8.47 -13.56 9.73
C LYS A 221 7.60 -13.89 8.53
N ASN A 222 8.00 -14.86 7.72
CA ASN A 222 7.14 -15.45 6.70
C ASN A 222 7.59 -16.89 6.37
N SER A 223 6.67 -17.66 5.79
CA SER A 223 6.92 -19.02 5.30
C SER A 223 6.50 -19.12 3.84
N LEU A 224 7.30 -19.79 3.01
CA LEU A 224 6.94 -20.15 1.65
C LEU A 224 7.16 -21.65 1.45
N GLN A 225 6.29 -22.27 0.68
CA GLN A 225 6.41 -23.65 0.20
C GLN A 225 6.29 -23.64 -1.32
N LEU A 226 7.27 -24.19 -2.04
CA LEU A 226 7.28 -24.23 -3.50
C LEU A 226 7.80 -25.56 -4.04
N PHE A 227 7.38 -25.89 -5.25
CA PHE A 227 7.80 -27.06 -6.01
C PHE A 227 9.01 -26.74 -6.88
N PHE A 228 9.91 -27.71 -7.05
CA PHE A 228 11.12 -27.63 -7.84
C PHE A 228 11.33 -28.94 -8.62
N PRO A 229 11.80 -28.91 -9.88
CA PRO A 229 11.98 -30.12 -10.68
C PRO A 229 13.12 -31.00 -10.14
N ALA A 230 12.86 -32.30 -10.01
CA ALA A 230 13.88 -33.30 -9.75
C ALA A 230 14.49 -33.79 -11.08
N THR A 231 15.82 -33.75 -11.21
CA THR A 231 16.52 -34.16 -12.44
C THR A 231 17.11 -35.57 -12.37
N GLY A 232 17.30 -36.10 -11.16
CA GLY A 232 17.78 -37.46 -10.92
C GLY A 232 16.71 -38.52 -11.20
N LYS A 233 17.16 -39.76 -11.35
CA LYS A 233 16.31 -40.95 -11.45
C LYS A 233 16.89 -42.03 -10.55
N ASP A 234 16.02 -42.69 -9.80
CA ASP A 234 16.37 -43.85 -8.99
C ASP A 234 15.23 -44.88 -9.01
N ASP A 235 15.53 -46.12 -8.66
CA ASP A 235 14.55 -47.19 -8.53
C ASP A 235 13.97 -47.17 -7.11
N VAL A 236 12.72 -46.71 -6.96
CA VAL A 236 12.16 -46.36 -5.64
C VAL A 236 10.97 -47.23 -5.24
N GLU A 237 11.20 -48.09 -4.27
CA GLU A 237 10.15 -48.84 -3.57
C GLU A 237 9.43 -47.96 -2.53
N ARG A 238 8.39 -47.23 -2.94
CA ARG A 238 7.53 -46.47 -2.01
C ARG A 238 6.23 -47.20 -1.72
N LYS A 239 5.76 -47.12 -0.48
CA LYS A 239 4.53 -47.75 0.02
C LYS A 239 3.41 -46.73 0.11
N ALA A 240 2.22 -47.11 -0.34
CA ALA A 240 1.06 -46.22 -0.30
C ALA A 240 0.65 -45.93 1.16
N LYS A 241 0.30 -44.68 1.45
CA LYS A 241 -0.08 -44.18 2.77
C LYS A 241 -1.44 -43.52 2.73
N GLY A 242 -2.11 -43.50 3.87
CA GLY A 242 -3.39 -42.79 4.02
C GLY A 242 -3.96 -42.92 5.43
N THR A 243 -5.24 -42.57 5.58
CA THR A 243 -5.93 -42.55 6.88
C THR A 243 -7.15 -43.48 6.86
N LEU A 244 -7.21 -44.39 7.84
CA LEU A 244 -8.39 -45.20 8.13
C LEU A 244 -9.20 -44.60 9.28
N THR A 245 -10.52 -44.71 9.18
CA THR A 245 -11.45 -44.55 10.31
C THR A 245 -11.78 -45.95 10.83
N ILE A 246 -11.22 -46.30 11.98
CA ILE A 246 -11.37 -47.62 12.61
C ILE A 246 -12.57 -47.56 13.56
N VAL A 247 -13.47 -48.52 13.47
CA VAL A 247 -14.78 -48.55 14.15
C VAL A 247 -14.87 -49.75 15.09
N ASN A 248 -15.43 -49.51 16.28
CA ASN A 248 -15.81 -50.53 17.26
C ASN A 248 -17.35 -50.53 17.41
N GLU A 249 -17.97 -51.61 16.93
CA GLU A 249 -19.39 -51.94 17.13
C GLU A 249 -19.57 -53.18 18.04
N HIS A 250 -18.50 -53.66 18.67
CA HIS A 250 -18.48 -54.90 19.43
C HIS A 250 -18.89 -54.71 20.90
N SER A 251 -18.32 -53.70 21.57
CA SER A 251 -18.43 -53.59 23.03
C SER A 251 -18.08 -52.22 23.57
N THR A 252 -18.62 -51.91 24.76
CA THR A 252 -18.26 -50.74 25.58
C THR A 252 -16.82 -50.77 26.12
N ALA A 253 -16.13 -51.90 26.03
CA ALA A 253 -14.70 -52.00 26.29
C ALA A 253 -13.88 -51.40 25.14
N ALA A 254 -12.87 -50.60 25.48
CA ALA A 254 -11.89 -50.09 24.52
C ALA A 254 -10.93 -51.20 24.07
N GLN A 255 -10.44 -51.11 22.82
CA GLN A 255 -9.58 -52.12 22.20
C GLN A 255 -8.25 -51.50 21.78
N PRO A 256 -7.12 -51.82 22.46
CA PRO A 256 -5.80 -51.44 21.98
C PRO A 256 -5.48 -52.19 20.68
N LEU A 257 -4.87 -51.49 19.72
CA LEU A 257 -4.31 -52.04 18.49
C LEU A 257 -2.82 -51.67 18.43
N VAL A 258 -1.97 -52.67 18.25
CA VAL A 258 -0.51 -52.51 18.23
C VAL A 258 -0.05 -51.90 16.91
N VAL A 259 1.15 -51.33 16.90
CA VAL A 259 1.81 -50.95 15.65
C VAL A 259 1.93 -52.17 14.73
N ARG A 260 1.81 -51.95 13.42
CA ARG A 260 1.77 -53.00 12.38
C ARG A 260 0.56 -53.96 12.46
N THR A 261 -0.50 -53.66 13.21
CA THR A 261 -1.82 -54.32 13.05
C THR A 261 -2.26 -54.23 11.59
N ARG A 262 -2.70 -55.37 11.03
CA ARG A 262 -3.14 -55.52 9.64
C ARG A 262 -4.60 -55.12 9.44
N PHE A 263 -4.87 -54.41 8.35
CA PHE A 263 -6.17 -54.11 7.79
C PHE A 263 -6.21 -54.59 6.33
N GLU A 264 -7.22 -55.36 5.95
CA GLU A 264 -7.28 -56.03 4.63
C GLU A 264 -8.47 -55.50 3.83
N THR A 265 -8.26 -55.08 2.57
CA THR A 265 -9.35 -54.68 1.67
C THR A 265 -10.17 -55.88 1.18
N PRO A 266 -11.36 -55.68 0.58
CA PRO A 266 -12.08 -56.75 -0.10
C PRO A 266 -11.28 -57.42 -1.23
N ASP A 267 -10.30 -56.71 -1.79
CA ASP A 267 -9.38 -57.17 -2.83
C ASP A 267 -8.09 -57.82 -2.26
N GLY A 268 -8.04 -58.12 -0.96
CA GLY A 268 -6.92 -58.79 -0.29
C GLY A 268 -5.69 -57.91 0.01
N LYS A 269 -5.73 -56.61 -0.28
CA LYS A 269 -4.58 -55.71 -0.11
C LYS A 269 -4.41 -55.31 1.35
N ILE A 270 -3.22 -55.54 1.90
CA ILE A 270 -2.92 -55.35 3.32
C ILE A 270 -2.30 -53.98 3.58
N TYR A 271 -2.86 -53.27 4.57
CA TYR A 271 -2.34 -52.04 5.15
C TYR A 271 -2.02 -52.27 6.63
N ARG A 272 -1.06 -51.51 7.14
CA ARG A 272 -0.51 -51.65 8.49
C ARG A 272 -0.52 -50.34 9.25
N LEU A 273 -0.92 -50.42 10.51
CA LEU A 273 -0.99 -49.29 11.42
C LEU A 273 0.41 -48.70 11.73
N THR A 274 0.62 -47.40 11.51
CA THR A 274 1.95 -46.76 11.68
C THR A 274 2.32 -46.46 13.15
N LYS A 275 1.31 -46.27 14.01
CA LYS A 275 1.43 -45.92 15.43
C LYS A 275 0.44 -46.77 16.23
N ALA A 276 0.81 -47.24 17.43
CA ALA A 276 -0.15 -47.95 18.28
C ALA A 276 -1.29 -47.02 18.73
N ILE A 277 -2.53 -47.50 18.74
CA ILE A 277 -3.72 -46.72 19.14
C ILE A 277 -4.59 -47.50 20.11
N THR A 278 -5.51 -46.83 20.78
CA THR A 278 -6.65 -47.48 21.46
C THR A 278 -7.95 -47.02 20.81
N VAL A 279 -8.68 -47.96 20.23
CA VAL A 279 -10.02 -47.70 19.68
C VAL A 279 -10.98 -47.57 20.87
N PRO A 280 -11.75 -46.48 20.98
CA PRO A 280 -12.68 -46.30 22.09
C PRO A 280 -13.75 -47.41 22.13
N GLY A 281 -14.28 -47.66 23.32
CA GLY A 281 -15.47 -48.50 23.50
C GLY A 281 -16.69 -47.86 22.84
N ALA A 282 -17.59 -48.67 22.29
CA ALA A 282 -18.90 -48.22 21.84
C ALA A 282 -19.69 -47.59 22.99
N LYS A 283 -20.53 -46.59 22.72
CA LYS A 283 -21.36 -45.95 23.75
C LYS A 283 -22.69 -46.69 23.88
N GLN A 284 -23.21 -46.82 25.10
CA GLN A 284 -24.52 -47.42 25.34
C GLN A 284 -25.53 -46.32 25.67
N GLU A 285 -26.52 -46.12 24.81
CA GLU A 285 -27.50 -45.05 24.93
C GLU A 285 -28.90 -45.58 24.62
N SER A 286 -29.85 -45.36 25.52
CA SER A 286 -31.23 -45.91 25.44
C SER A 286 -31.30 -47.41 25.11
N GLY A 287 -30.38 -48.20 25.68
CA GLY A 287 -30.28 -49.66 25.46
C GLY A 287 -29.68 -50.10 24.13
N LYS A 288 -29.35 -49.17 23.22
CA LYS A 288 -28.65 -49.46 21.95
C LYS A 288 -27.16 -49.19 22.08
N LEU A 289 -26.37 -49.94 21.33
CA LEU A 289 -24.91 -49.81 21.26
C LEU A 289 -24.57 -48.92 20.06
N LEU A 290 -24.11 -47.71 20.34
CA LEU A 290 -23.74 -46.71 19.35
C LEU A 290 -22.25 -46.87 19.00
N PRO A 291 -21.90 -47.05 17.71
CA PRO A 291 -20.52 -47.20 17.27
C PRO A 291 -19.61 -46.08 17.78
N SER A 292 -18.35 -46.41 18.04
CA SER A 292 -17.31 -45.42 18.33
C SER A 292 -16.07 -45.69 17.50
N SER A 293 -15.43 -44.62 17.04
CA SER A 293 -14.39 -44.69 16.03
C SER A 293 -13.22 -43.74 16.29
N ILE A 294 -12.10 -44.01 15.63
CA ILE A 294 -10.87 -43.23 15.70
C ILE A 294 -10.22 -43.17 14.31
N LYS A 295 -9.62 -42.04 13.96
CA LYS A 295 -8.80 -41.92 12.75
C LYS A 295 -7.36 -42.33 13.05
N ALA A 296 -6.74 -43.10 12.17
CA ALA A 296 -5.34 -43.49 12.28
C ALA A 296 -4.66 -43.60 10.92
N GLU A 297 -3.37 -43.30 10.91
CA GLU A 297 -2.48 -43.43 9.75
C GLU A 297 -2.16 -44.91 9.46
N VAL A 298 -2.12 -45.27 8.19
CA VAL A 298 -1.66 -46.58 7.72
C VAL A 298 -0.71 -46.46 6.53
N GLU A 299 0.10 -47.50 6.35
CA GLU A 299 1.04 -47.72 5.25
C GLU A 299 0.79 -49.12 4.66
N ALA A 300 0.92 -49.31 3.35
CA ALA A 300 0.81 -50.61 2.70
C ALA A 300 1.82 -51.64 3.25
N ASP A 301 1.52 -52.94 3.17
CA ASP A 301 2.49 -53.98 3.56
C ASP A 301 3.69 -54.03 2.59
N GLU A 302 3.44 -53.80 1.30
CA GLU A 302 4.38 -53.86 0.18
C GLU A 302 4.40 -52.52 -0.59
N PRO A 303 5.46 -52.23 -1.38
CA PRO A 303 5.49 -51.08 -2.27
C PRO A 303 4.67 -51.32 -3.55
N GLY A 304 4.48 -50.26 -4.35
CA GLY A 304 3.91 -50.38 -5.70
C GLY A 304 2.58 -49.66 -5.91
N GLU A 305 2.27 -49.36 -7.18
CA GLU A 305 1.07 -48.59 -7.55
C GLU A 305 -0.23 -49.35 -7.30
N GLU A 306 -0.21 -50.68 -7.21
CA GLU A 306 -1.39 -51.48 -6.89
C GLU A 306 -1.99 -51.13 -5.52
N TYR A 307 -1.20 -50.56 -4.61
CA TYR A 307 -1.64 -50.10 -3.30
C TYR A 307 -2.14 -48.62 -3.31
N ASN A 308 -2.15 -47.93 -4.46
CA ASN A 308 -2.80 -46.62 -4.62
C ASN A 308 -4.32 -46.75 -4.83
N ILE A 309 -5.03 -47.19 -3.80
CA ILE A 309 -6.48 -47.43 -3.87
C ILE A 309 -7.31 -46.16 -3.59
N GLY A 310 -8.52 -46.10 -4.16
CA GLY A 310 -9.54 -45.12 -3.80
C GLY A 310 -10.20 -45.38 -2.43
N PRO A 311 -11.27 -44.64 -2.09
CA PRO A 311 -12.01 -44.84 -0.83
C PRO A 311 -12.63 -46.25 -0.76
N VAL A 312 -12.45 -46.94 0.37
CA VAL A 312 -12.93 -48.31 0.60
C VAL A 312 -13.84 -48.34 1.83
N SER A 313 -15.04 -48.88 1.65
CA SER A 313 -16.12 -48.87 2.64
C SER A 313 -15.89 -49.79 3.85
N LYS A 314 -15.19 -50.91 3.67
CA LYS A 314 -14.87 -51.85 4.76
C LYS A 314 -13.51 -52.54 4.53
N PHE A 315 -12.62 -52.38 5.49
CA PHE A 315 -11.42 -53.18 5.71
C PHE A 315 -11.69 -54.14 6.87
N THR A 316 -11.27 -55.41 6.75
CA THR A 316 -11.31 -56.37 7.86
C THR A 316 -10.04 -56.29 8.69
N ILE A 317 -10.03 -56.90 9.89
CA ILE A 317 -8.83 -57.04 10.74
C ILE A 317 -8.51 -58.53 10.86
N PRO A 318 -7.60 -59.09 10.05
CA PRO A 318 -7.32 -60.53 10.03
C PRO A 318 -6.87 -61.10 11.39
N GLY A 319 -6.25 -60.28 12.24
CA GLY A 319 -5.89 -60.65 13.62
C GLY A 319 -7.07 -60.91 14.56
N PHE A 320 -8.32 -60.68 14.14
CA PHE A 320 -9.54 -61.05 14.89
C PHE A 320 -10.30 -62.23 14.28
N ALA A 321 -9.83 -62.80 13.16
CA ALA A 321 -10.48 -63.94 12.51
C ALA A 321 -10.72 -65.11 13.47
N GLY A 322 -11.87 -65.78 13.36
CA GLY A 322 -12.31 -66.81 14.30
C GLY A 322 -12.97 -66.30 15.59
N SER A 323 -13.09 -64.97 15.79
CA SER A 323 -13.82 -64.36 16.91
C SER A 323 -14.93 -63.41 16.43
N ASP A 324 -15.94 -63.15 17.26
CA ASP A 324 -17.05 -62.24 16.90
C ASP A 324 -16.62 -60.80 16.65
N LYS A 325 -15.44 -60.40 17.19
CA LYS A 325 -14.78 -59.14 16.86
C LYS A 325 -14.52 -58.97 15.37
N PHE A 326 -14.33 -60.05 14.60
CA PHE A 326 -14.09 -59.96 13.15
C PHE A 326 -15.26 -59.36 12.35
N LYS A 327 -16.49 -59.49 12.86
CA LYS A 327 -17.70 -58.95 12.20
C LYS A 327 -17.93 -57.46 12.51
N THR A 328 -17.56 -57.07 13.74
CA THR A 328 -17.98 -55.84 14.45
C THR A 328 -16.84 -54.84 14.71
N PHE A 329 -15.59 -55.24 14.55
CA PHE A 329 -14.46 -54.34 14.33
C PHE A 329 -14.12 -54.31 12.85
N TYR A 330 -14.05 -53.12 12.28
CA TYR A 330 -13.63 -52.90 10.91
C TYR A 330 -13.05 -51.49 10.78
N ALA A 331 -12.50 -51.16 9.61
CA ALA A 331 -12.16 -49.79 9.28
C ALA A 331 -12.75 -49.38 7.93
N SER A 332 -12.77 -48.09 7.64
CA SER A 332 -13.11 -47.55 6.33
C SER A 332 -12.15 -46.43 5.95
N SER A 333 -11.92 -46.21 4.66
CA SER A 333 -11.21 -45.03 4.18
C SER A 333 -12.17 -44.16 3.37
N GLY A 334 -12.30 -42.89 3.77
CA GLY A 334 -13.02 -41.87 3.02
C GLY A 334 -12.13 -41.07 2.07
N GLY A 335 -10.82 -41.35 2.05
CA GLY A 335 -9.85 -40.77 1.12
C GLY A 335 -9.10 -41.87 0.37
N ASN A 336 -8.20 -41.46 -0.52
CA ASN A 336 -7.35 -42.40 -1.25
C ASN A 336 -6.15 -42.83 -0.38
N MET A 337 -5.60 -44.00 -0.68
CA MET A 337 -4.22 -44.35 -0.34
C MET A 337 -3.33 -43.90 -1.51
N THR A 338 -2.21 -43.23 -1.24
CA THR A 338 -1.35 -42.64 -2.28
C THR A 338 0.14 -42.77 -1.96
N GLY A 339 0.99 -42.63 -2.98
CA GLY A 339 2.45 -42.64 -2.85
C GLY A 339 3.11 -44.01 -3.00
N GLY A 340 2.34 -45.07 -3.27
CA GLY A 340 2.88 -46.38 -3.64
C GLY A 340 3.48 -46.36 -5.05
N THR A 341 4.72 -46.80 -5.21
CA THR A 341 5.36 -47.03 -6.52
C THR A 341 6.53 -48.01 -6.40
N VAL A 342 6.94 -48.61 -7.52
CA VAL A 342 8.10 -49.49 -7.70
C VAL A 342 8.62 -49.21 -9.11
N GLY A 343 9.94 -49.13 -9.30
CA GLY A 343 10.56 -48.77 -10.56
C GLY A 343 11.08 -47.32 -10.59
N PHE A 344 11.56 -46.92 -11.76
CA PHE A 344 12.17 -45.61 -11.99
C PHE A 344 11.19 -44.45 -11.72
N SER A 345 11.48 -43.67 -10.68
CA SER A 345 10.85 -42.36 -10.45
C SER A 345 11.88 -41.26 -10.55
N ALA A 346 11.43 -40.01 -10.70
CA ALA A 346 12.32 -38.88 -10.49
C ALA A 346 12.65 -38.77 -8.99
N VAL A 347 13.90 -38.42 -8.69
CA VAL A 347 14.41 -38.19 -7.33
C VAL A 347 15.30 -36.96 -7.38
N PRO A 348 15.12 -35.97 -6.47
CA PRO A 348 15.95 -34.78 -6.49
C PRO A 348 17.41 -35.12 -6.21
N THR A 349 18.31 -34.62 -7.04
CA THR A 349 19.75 -34.68 -6.76
C THR A 349 20.12 -33.66 -5.69
N GLN A 350 21.26 -33.84 -5.02
CA GLN A 350 21.79 -32.80 -4.11
C GLN A 350 21.93 -31.44 -4.84
N GLU A 351 22.27 -31.44 -6.12
CA GLU A 351 22.38 -30.21 -6.91
C GLU A 351 21.02 -29.53 -7.13
N ASP A 352 19.95 -30.31 -7.36
CA ASP A 352 18.57 -29.78 -7.42
C ASP A 352 18.17 -29.19 -6.06
N ILE A 353 18.49 -29.87 -4.97
CA ILE A 353 18.18 -29.45 -3.60
C ILE A 353 18.89 -28.14 -3.25
N GLU A 354 20.20 -28.02 -3.46
CA GLU A 354 20.93 -26.77 -3.16
C GLU A 354 20.44 -25.60 -4.03
N LYS A 355 20.15 -25.83 -5.32
CA LYS A 355 19.54 -24.82 -6.20
C LYS A 355 18.17 -24.37 -5.69
N ALA A 356 17.34 -25.31 -5.24
CA ALA A 356 16.03 -25.02 -4.69
C ALA A 356 16.13 -24.22 -3.39
N LYS A 357 17.03 -24.59 -2.47
CA LYS A 357 17.30 -23.86 -1.23
C LYS A 357 17.72 -22.41 -1.48
N ILE A 358 18.73 -22.19 -2.33
CA ILE A 358 19.20 -20.84 -2.69
C ILE A 358 18.05 -20.00 -3.26
N ALA A 359 17.25 -20.56 -4.17
CA ALA A 359 16.08 -19.88 -4.73
C ALA A 359 14.97 -19.63 -3.70
N MET A 360 14.80 -20.50 -2.71
CA MET A 360 13.85 -20.28 -1.60
C MET A 360 14.32 -19.20 -0.65
N HIS A 361 15.61 -19.17 -0.28
CA HIS A 361 16.18 -18.15 0.61
C HIS A 361 15.96 -16.75 0.02
N GLU A 362 16.20 -16.58 -1.28
CA GLU A 362 15.95 -15.31 -1.97
C GLU A 362 14.47 -14.95 -1.99
N LYS A 363 13.58 -15.88 -2.37
CA LYS A 363 12.13 -15.65 -2.42
C LYS A 363 11.54 -15.31 -1.04
N VAL A 364 11.94 -16.02 0.00
CA VAL A 364 11.52 -15.78 1.39
C VAL A 364 12.04 -14.42 1.88
N LYS A 365 13.33 -14.11 1.67
CA LYS A 365 13.91 -12.79 2.00
C LYS A 365 13.16 -11.65 1.31
N ASN A 366 12.89 -11.78 0.01
CA ASN A 366 12.17 -10.78 -0.79
C ASN A 366 10.71 -10.62 -0.32
N ALA A 367 10.03 -11.72 0.01
CA ALA A 367 8.67 -11.69 0.53
C ALA A 367 8.58 -11.01 1.91
N ILE A 368 9.49 -11.35 2.84
CA ILE A 368 9.54 -10.71 4.18
C ILE A 368 9.92 -9.23 4.06
N THR A 369 10.92 -8.89 3.23
CA THR A 369 11.33 -7.49 3.01
C THR A 369 10.18 -6.66 2.45
N THR A 370 9.36 -7.25 1.58
CA THR A 370 8.16 -6.59 1.03
C THR A 370 7.08 -6.40 2.08
N ALA A 371 6.79 -7.42 2.90
CA ALA A 371 5.83 -7.32 4.00
C ALA A 371 6.26 -6.26 5.03
N LEU A 372 7.52 -6.30 5.46
CA LEU A 372 8.11 -5.33 6.38
C LEU A 372 7.98 -3.89 5.85
N ARG A 373 8.31 -3.64 4.57
CA ARG A 373 8.17 -2.31 3.94
C ARG A 373 6.71 -1.83 3.81
N ILE A 374 5.72 -2.72 3.87
CA ILE A 374 4.29 -2.37 3.88
C ILE A 374 3.80 -2.08 5.30
N GLN A 375 4.39 -2.72 6.31
CA GLN A 375 3.98 -2.62 7.72
C GLN A 375 4.75 -1.57 8.53
N LEU A 376 5.95 -1.18 8.09
CA LEU A 376 6.76 -0.15 8.74
C LEU A 376 6.09 1.24 8.62
N PRO A 377 5.82 1.93 9.74
CA PRO A 377 5.20 3.27 9.69
C PRO A 377 6.12 4.31 9.03
N LYS A 378 5.52 5.27 8.29
CA LYS A 378 6.23 6.29 7.50
C LYS A 378 7.11 7.27 8.30
N GLU A 379 7.05 7.24 9.63
CA GLU A 379 7.94 8.01 10.52
C GLU A 379 9.33 7.39 10.70
N PHE A 380 9.49 6.10 10.35
CA PHE A 380 10.74 5.35 10.54
C PHE A 380 11.54 5.23 9.25
N THR A 381 12.83 5.54 9.34
CA THR A 381 13.80 5.38 8.26
C THR A 381 14.43 3.97 8.32
N LEU A 382 14.37 3.25 7.19
CA LEU A 382 15.03 1.96 6.99
C LEU A 382 16.23 2.14 6.06
N ILE A 383 17.45 1.96 6.58
CA ILE A 383 18.70 2.07 5.80
C ILE A 383 18.98 0.74 5.11
N GLU A 384 19.51 0.76 3.88
CA GLU A 384 19.96 -0.48 3.22
C GLU A 384 21.15 -1.09 3.97
N GLY A 385 21.10 -2.40 4.22
CA GLY A 385 22.04 -3.08 5.12
C GLY A 385 21.70 -3.03 6.62
N SER A 386 20.70 -2.23 7.06
CA SER A 386 20.25 -2.21 8.47
C SER A 386 19.45 -3.46 8.92
N SER A 387 19.40 -4.50 8.08
CA SER A 387 18.58 -5.69 8.24
C SER A 387 19.41 -6.97 8.28
N ALA A 388 19.13 -7.84 9.24
CA ALA A 388 19.61 -9.22 9.20
C ALA A 388 18.46 -10.16 8.84
N PHE A 389 18.77 -11.14 7.98
CA PHE A 389 17.85 -12.21 7.58
C PHE A 389 18.37 -13.54 8.12
N THR A 390 17.49 -14.33 8.74
CA THR A 390 17.79 -15.67 9.25
C THR A 390 16.75 -16.67 8.77
N ILE A 391 17.20 -17.86 8.38
CA ILE A 391 16.31 -19.02 8.17
C ILE A 391 16.01 -19.62 9.54
N THR A 392 14.72 -19.81 9.86
CA THR A 392 14.26 -20.34 11.15
C THR A 392 13.86 -21.81 11.09
N ASN A 393 13.40 -22.27 9.93
CA ASN A 393 13.11 -23.68 9.63
C ASN A 393 13.27 -23.90 8.12
N GLU A 394 13.78 -25.07 7.74
CA GLU A 394 13.91 -25.49 6.34
C GLU A 394 13.62 -26.98 6.25
N GLN A 395 12.69 -27.37 5.38
CA GLN A 395 12.29 -28.75 5.20
C GLN A 395 12.21 -29.06 3.70
N VAL A 396 12.85 -30.15 3.30
CA VAL A 396 12.79 -30.68 1.94
C VAL A 396 11.96 -31.95 1.99
N ASP A 397 10.88 -31.99 1.23
CA ASP A 397 10.14 -33.21 0.94
C ASP A 397 10.60 -33.70 -0.42
N GLU A 398 11.44 -34.74 -0.40
CA GLU A 398 12.03 -35.37 -1.59
C GLU A 398 11.02 -36.23 -2.37
N SER A 399 9.77 -36.39 -1.87
CA SER A 399 8.72 -37.06 -2.63
C SER A 399 8.28 -36.18 -3.81
N VAL A 400 8.38 -36.75 -5.01
CA VAL A 400 8.01 -36.06 -6.25
C VAL A 400 6.51 -36.16 -6.52
N ASN A 401 5.92 -35.05 -6.98
CA ASN A 401 4.57 -34.99 -7.49
C ASN A 401 4.46 -35.63 -8.90
N ASN A 402 3.25 -35.68 -9.46
CA ASN A 402 2.97 -36.23 -10.80
C ASN A 402 3.66 -35.46 -11.96
N GLN A 403 4.33 -34.33 -11.67
CA GLN A 403 5.08 -33.50 -12.62
C GLN A 403 6.61 -33.70 -12.47
N ASN A 404 7.05 -34.64 -11.62
CA ASN A 404 8.45 -34.86 -11.22
C ASN A 404 9.06 -33.70 -10.41
N GLU A 405 8.25 -32.99 -9.62
CA GLU A 405 8.71 -31.90 -8.77
C GLU A 405 8.68 -32.31 -7.29
N PHE A 406 9.78 -32.07 -6.58
CA PHE A 406 9.89 -32.19 -5.12
C PHE A 406 9.54 -30.86 -4.45
N THR A 407 9.35 -30.85 -3.13
CA THR A 407 8.85 -29.66 -2.42
C THR A 407 9.85 -29.13 -1.41
N VAL A 408 10.05 -27.81 -1.37
CA VAL A 408 10.83 -27.14 -0.32
C VAL A 408 9.95 -26.15 0.44
N LEU A 409 9.92 -26.30 1.76
CA LEU A 409 9.35 -25.39 2.73
C LEU A 409 10.48 -24.62 3.41
N THR A 410 10.39 -23.28 3.42
CA THR A 410 11.39 -22.42 4.07
C THR A 410 10.69 -21.33 4.86
N GLU A 411 11.01 -21.27 6.16
CA GLU A 411 10.58 -20.22 7.07
C GLU A 411 11.76 -19.30 7.36
N GLY A 412 11.51 -17.99 7.31
CA GLY A 412 12.52 -16.99 7.59
C GLY A 412 12.01 -15.84 8.44
N GLU A 413 12.97 -15.15 9.03
CA GLU A 413 12.79 -13.96 9.83
C GLU A 413 13.72 -12.85 9.32
N ILE A 414 13.20 -11.63 9.20
CA ILE A 414 14.02 -10.43 9.10
C ILE A 414 13.80 -9.61 10.36
N SER A 415 14.90 -9.26 11.02
CA SER A 415 14.92 -8.27 12.10
C SER A 415 15.73 -7.06 11.64
N VAL A 416 15.19 -5.86 11.86
CA VAL A 416 15.79 -4.58 11.47
C VAL A 416 15.85 -3.65 12.66
N VAL A 417 16.86 -2.79 12.69
CA VAL A 417 16.85 -1.60 13.55
C VAL A 417 16.46 -0.40 12.69
N VAL A 418 15.55 0.43 13.19
CA VAL A 418 15.12 1.68 12.55
C VAL A 418 15.16 2.82 13.57
N PHE A 419 15.13 4.04 13.08
CA PHE A 419 15.06 5.27 13.86
C PHE A 419 14.08 6.22 13.19
N ARG A 420 13.67 7.29 13.89
CA ARG A 420 12.81 8.32 13.29
C ARG A 420 13.64 9.40 12.61
N ASP A 421 13.21 9.79 11.41
CA ASP A 421 13.85 10.87 10.65
C ASP A 421 13.82 12.21 11.43
N SER A 422 12.75 12.46 12.19
CA SER A 422 12.63 13.61 13.10
C SER A 422 13.78 13.70 14.12
N ASP A 423 14.19 12.55 14.66
CA ASP A 423 15.08 12.49 15.81
C ASP A 423 16.54 12.68 15.35
N LEU A 424 16.88 12.13 14.18
CA LEU A 424 18.11 12.43 13.44
C LEU A 424 18.20 13.92 13.07
N ARG A 425 17.13 14.50 12.51
CA ARG A 425 17.07 15.92 12.14
C ARG A 425 17.20 16.83 13.35
N GLN A 426 16.58 16.49 14.47
CA GLN A 426 16.68 17.24 15.72
C GLN A 426 18.08 17.15 16.34
N LEU A 427 18.75 15.98 16.29
CA LEU A 427 20.16 15.84 16.66
C LEU A 427 21.07 16.76 15.82
N LEU A 428 20.93 16.72 14.48
CA LEU A 428 21.71 17.55 13.57
C LEU A 428 21.46 19.05 13.76
N LEU A 429 20.20 19.46 13.89
CA LEU A 429 19.81 20.84 14.20
C LEU A 429 20.39 21.32 15.53
N THR A 430 20.49 20.43 16.53
CA THR A 430 21.05 20.76 17.85
C THR A 430 22.56 21.01 17.76
N LYS A 431 23.30 20.17 17.02
CA LYS A 431 24.73 20.37 16.76
C LYS A 431 25.01 21.62 15.93
N GLY A 432 24.30 21.81 14.82
CA GLY A 432 24.48 22.99 13.96
C GLY A 432 24.21 24.31 14.69
N ARG A 433 23.22 24.34 15.60
CA ARG A 433 22.98 25.51 16.46
C ARG A 433 24.09 25.75 17.49
N ALA A 434 24.73 24.70 18.01
CA ALA A 434 25.83 24.83 18.96
C ALA A 434 27.12 25.38 18.32
N GLU A 435 27.32 25.16 17.00
CA GLU A 435 28.50 25.62 16.27
C GLU A 435 28.27 26.94 15.50
N VAL A 436 27.09 27.15 14.93
CA VAL A 436 26.78 28.29 14.04
C VAL A 436 25.98 29.40 14.75
N GLY A 437 25.13 29.05 15.73
CA GLY A 437 24.37 30.02 16.52
C GLY A 437 22.95 29.58 16.90
N GLU A 438 22.41 30.23 17.94
CA GLU A 438 21.03 30.01 18.38
C GLU A 438 19.99 30.55 17.38
N ARG A 439 18.75 30.03 17.46
CA ARG A 439 17.60 30.48 16.66
C ARG A 439 17.79 30.37 15.14
N LEU A 440 18.63 29.44 14.69
CA LEU A 440 18.77 29.06 13.29
C LEU A 440 17.77 27.96 12.88
N VAL A 441 17.36 27.96 11.61
CA VAL A 441 16.59 26.89 10.95
C VAL A 441 17.23 26.50 9.62
N VAL A 442 17.06 25.25 9.21
CA VAL A 442 17.59 24.73 7.94
C VAL A 442 16.73 25.27 6.78
N LYS A 443 17.34 25.92 5.78
CA LYS A 443 16.70 26.31 4.52
C LYS A 443 16.89 25.25 3.44
N ASP A 444 18.14 24.80 3.26
CA ASP A 444 18.55 23.77 2.32
C ASP A 444 19.37 22.70 3.05
N GLU A 445 19.27 21.44 2.65
CA GLU A 445 20.11 20.35 3.17
C GLU A 445 20.34 19.22 2.16
N VAL A 446 21.39 18.44 2.39
CA VAL A 446 21.73 17.18 1.73
C VAL A 446 22.19 16.20 2.81
N LEU A 447 21.64 14.99 2.81
CA LEU A 447 21.99 13.92 3.74
C LEU A 447 22.36 12.65 2.96
N HIS A 448 23.54 12.12 3.25
CA HIS A 448 24.02 10.85 2.72
C HIS A 448 24.31 9.87 3.84
N PHE A 449 23.84 8.64 3.69
CA PHE A 449 24.08 7.54 4.61
C PHE A 449 25.18 6.64 4.05
N GLY A 450 26.21 6.38 4.85
CA GLY A 450 27.23 5.37 4.57
C GLY A 450 26.72 3.96 4.88
N ILE A 451 27.62 2.97 4.78
CA ILE A 451 27.33 1.57 5.09
C ILE A 451 27.07 1.44 6.60
N PRO A 452 25.90 0.95 7.06
CA PRO A 452 25.60 0.80 8.48
C PRO A 452 26.26 -0.44 9.09
N GLU A 453 26.55 -0.39 10.39
CA GLU A 453 26.90 -1.55 11.21
C GLU A 453 25.77 -1.87 12.20
N VAL A 454 25.32 -3.13 12.26
CA VAL A 454 24.15 -3.53 13.05
C VAL A 454 24.51 -4.58 14.11
N SER A 455 24.16 -4.30 15.36
CA SER A 455 24.22 -5.25 16.47
C SER A 455 22.81 -5.51 17.00
N LEU A 456 22.05 -6.38 16.29
CA LEU A 456 20.66 -6.73 16.67
C LEU A 456 20.55 -7.24 18.10
N ALA A 457 21.53 -8.03 18.57
CA ALA A 457 21.56 -8.55 19.94
C ALA A 457 21.63 -7.45 21.02
N LYS A 458 22.11 -6.24 20.66
CA LYS A 458 22.12 -5.05 21.51
C LYS A 458 21.03 -4.04 21.14
N GLY A 459 20.31 -4.24 20.03
CA GLY A 459 19.39 -3.26 19.46
C GLY A 459 20.08 -1.95 19.01
N ILE A 460 21.33 -2.04 18.55
CA ILE A 460 22.15 -0.90 18.12
C ILE A 460 22.37 -0.93 16.60
N LEU A 461 22.25 0.22 15.97
CA LEU A 461 22.57 0.49 14.56
C LEU A 461 23.48 1.72 14.50
N GLN A 462 24.72 1.55 14.06
CA GLN A 462 25.63 2.66 13.78
C GLN A 462 25.57 3.01 12.30
N ILE A 463 25.53 4.31 12.02
CA ILE A 463 25.35 4.85 10.66
C ILE A 463 26.38 5.97 10.47
N PRO A 464 27.39 5.80 9.59
CA PRO A 464 28.18 6.92 9.11
C PRO A 464 27.27 7.85 8.31
N ILE A 465 27.34 9.16 8.55
CA ILE A 465 26.63 10.14 7.74
C ILE A 465 27.54 11.28 7.26
N GLU A 466 27.21 11.77 6.08
CA GLU A 466 27.64 13.08 5.58
C GLU A 466 26.39 13.95 5.48
N TYR A 467 26.36 15.06 6.20
CA TYR A 467 25.26 16.02 6.20
C TYR A 467 25.78 17.41 5.86
N GLU A 468 25.24 18.02 4.82
CA GLU A 468 25.48 19.42 4.47
C GLU A 468 24.18 20.20 4.57
N SER A 469 24.24 21.42 5.13
CA SER A 469 23.05 22.25 5.34
C SER A 469 23.37 23.74 5.22
N ARG A 470 22.33 24.53 4.96
CA ARG A 470 22.38 25.99 5.00
C ARG A 470 21.41 26.48 6.05
N PHE A 471 21.96 26.99 7.14
CA PHE A 471 21.19 27.65 8.19
C PHE A 471 20.84 29.07 7.80
N VAL A 472 19.64 29.49 8.18
CA VAL A 472 19.16 30.87 8.12
C VAL A 472 18.53 31.22 9.46
N HIS A 473 18.45 32.51 9.79
CA HIS A 473 17.78 32.94 11.02
C HIS A 473 16.27 32.66 10.99
N ASP A 474 15.75 32.23 12.14
CA ASP A 474 14.32 31.98 12.37
C ASP A 474 13.58 33.30 12.64
N ILE A 475 12.74 33.70 11.68
CA ILE A 475 11.96 34.93 11.73
C ILE A 475 10.48 34.54 11.87
N ASN A 476 9.92 34.80 13.05
CA ASN A 476 8.50 34.58 13.31
C ASN A 476 7.67 35.60 12.52
N VAL A 477 7.12 35.14 11.38
CA VAL A 477 6.30 35.95 10.46
C VAL A 477 5.11 36.61 11.18
N ALA A 478 4.39 35.88 12.04
CA ALA A 478 3.21 36.42 12.72
C ALA A 478 3.56 37.57 13.68
N SER A 479 4.65 37.42 14.46
CA SER A 479 5.14 38.50 15.32
C SER A 479 5.64 39.71 14.50
N LEU A 480 6.29 39.47 13.37
CA LEU A 480 6.76 40.53 12.48
C LEU A 480 5.59 41.28 11.82
N GLU A 481 4.53 40.58 11.38
CA GLU A 481 3.31 41.19 10.84
C GLU A 481 2.65 42.14 11.87
N GLU A 482 2.50 41.70 13.11
CA GLU A 482 1.94 42.52 14.20
C GLU A 482 2.80 43.75 14.49
N GLU A 483 4.13 43.60 14.52
CA GLU A 483 5.03 44.73 14.73
C GLU A 483 4.97 45.74 13.58
N ILE A 484 4.87 45.30 12.33
CA ILE A 484 4.85 46.22 11.17
C ILE A 484 3.47 46.80 10.84
N ALA A 485 2.38 46.25 11.38
CA ALA A 485 1.02 46.68 11.09
C ALA A 485 0.78 48.19 11.37
N GLY A 486 0.37 48.94 10.34
CA GLY A 486 0.13 50.38 10.45
C GLY A 486 1.36 51.29 10.52
N LYS A 487 2.59 50.76 10.53
CA LYS A 487 3.84 51.53 10.49
C LYS A 487 3.99 52.27 9.16
N SER A 488 4.76 53.36 9.13
CA SER A 488 5.19 54.00 7.88
C SER A 488 6.32 53.23 7.20
N SER A 489 6.51 53.46 5.89
CA SER A 489 7.62 52.87 5.12
C SER A 489 9.01 53.10 5.74
N LYS A 490 9.24 54.23 6.44
CA LYS A 490 10.53 54.48 7.13
C LYS A 490 10.68 53.65 8.40
N GLU A 491 9.62 53.56 9.22
CA GLU A 491 9.63 52.74 10.44
C GLU A 491 9.76 51.25 10.10
N LEU A 492 9.05 50.79 9.06
CA LEU A 492 9.14 49.44 8.49
C LEU A 492 10.58 49.09 8.10
N ALA A 493 11.27 49.97 7.36
CA ALA A 493 12.66 49.76 6.97
C ALA A 493 13.58 49.62 8.19
N SER A 494 13.40 50.45 9.23
CA SER A 494 14.19 50.36 10.47
C SER A 494 13.90 49.11 11.29
N ILE A 495 12.65 48.62 11.33
CA ILE A 495 12.29 47.34 11.98
C ILE A 495 13.00 46.18 11.26
N ILE A 496 12.87 46.10 9.93
CA ILE A 496 13.49 45.01 9.16
C ILE A 496 15.03 45.05 9.26
N GLN A 497 15.63 46.24 9.18
CA GLN A 497 17.08 46.44 9.38
C GLN A 497 17.59 46.04 10.78
N SER A 498 16.70 45.80 11.75
CA SER A 498 17.07 45.29 13.08
C SER A 498 16.94 43.77 13.23
N LEU A 499 16.45 43.07 12.20
CA LEU A 499 16.34 41.60 12.20
C LEU A 499 17.73 40.95 12.03
N PRO A 500 18.05 39.91 12.82
CA PRO A 500 19.32 39.20 12.70
C PRO A 500 19.36 38.34 11.43
N GLY A 501 20.55 38.21 10.83
CA GLY A 501 20.75 37.43 9.60
C GLY A 501 20.11 38.03 8.35
N LEU A 502 19.94 39.35 8.28
CA LEU A 502 19.39 40.03 7.09
C LEU A 502 20.46 40.22 6.01
N GLU A 503 20.24 39.66 4.82
CA GLU A 503 21.09 39.91 3.64
C GLU A 503 20.49 41.01 2.74
N LYS A 504 19.20 40.92 2.42
CA LYS A 504 18.50 41.89 1.55
C LYS A 504 17.02 42.01 1.91
N THR A 505 16.43 43.17 1.59
CA THR A 505 14.98 43.39 1.65
C THR A 505 14.49 44.10 0.39
N ASP A 506 13.35 43.67 -0.13
CA ASP A 506 12.54 44.44 -1.08
C ASP A 506 11.17 44.73 -0.45
N ILE A 507 10.77 45.99 -0.42
CA ILE A 507 9.54 46.47 0.24
C ILE A 507 8.63 47.11 -0.81
N THR A 508 7.46 46.53 -1.03
CA THR A 508 6.46 47.02 -1.99
C THR A 508 5.18 47.43 -1.27
N LEU A 509 4.79 48.69 -1.41
CA LEU A 509 3.49 49.20 -0.98
C LEU A 509 2.63 49.51 -2.21
N TRP A 510 1.43 48.94 -2.27
CA TRP A 510 0.54 49.07 -3.43
C TRP A 510 -0.89 49.47 -3.02
N PRO A 511 -1.58 50.35 -3.78
CA PRO A 511 -1.09 51.13 -4.93
C PRO A 511 -0.14 52.27 -4.53
N PHE A 512 0.38 53.01 -5.52
CA PHE A 512 1.42 54.04 -5.37
C PHE A 512 1.14 55.18 -4.37
N TRP A 513 -0.11 55.35 -3.92
CA TRP A 513 -0.50 56.33 -2.89
C TRP A 513 -0.33 55.82 -1.44
N VAL A 514 -0.05 54.53 -1.26
CA VAL A 514 0.09 53.89 0.06
C VAL A 514 1.47 54.19 0.65
N ARG A 515 1.48 54.82 1.84
CA ARG A 515 2.71 55.23 2.57
C ARG A 515 2.88 54.55 3.94
N LYS A 516 1.93 53.70 4.32
CA LYS A 516 1.89 52.94 5.56
C LYS A 516 1.43 51.52 5.28
N VAL A 517 1.95 50.57 6.06
CA VAL A 517 1.48 49.19 6.07
C VAL A 517 -0.01 49.14 6.46
N PRO A 518 -0.84 48.28 5.87
CA PRO A 518 -2.21 48.05 6.32
C PRO A 518 -2.28 47.66 7.82
N LYS A 519 -3.43 47.92 8.46
CA LYS A 519 -3.72 47.46 9.84
C LYS A 519 -4.41 46.08 9.87
N ASN A 520 -4.31 45.30 8.79
CA ASN A 520 -4.94 44.00 8.67
C ASN A 520 -3.90 43.04 8.08
N ASN A 521 -3.51 42.05 8.87
CA ASN A 521 -2.53 41.01 8.54
C ASN A 521 -2.81 40.34 7.19
N HIS A 522 -4.09 40.11 6.84
CA HIS A 522 -4.48 39.54 5.53
C HIS A 522 -4.19 40.45 4.32
N LYS A 523 -3.53 41.59 4.51
CA LYS A 523 -3.02 42.49 3.46
C LYS A 523 -1.52 42.77 3.59
N ILE A 524 -0.84 42.01 4.44
CA ILE A 524 0.61 41.97 4.59
C ILE A 524 1.03 40.61 4.03
N SER A 525 2.00 40.59 3.11
CA SER A 525 2.62 39.36 2.61
C SER A 525 4.10 39.42 2.94
N ILE A 526 4.59 38.49 3.76
CA ILE A 526 6.02 38.39 4.10
C ILE A 526 6.59 37.14 3.45
N ASN A 527 7.48 37.33 2.48
CA ASN A 527 8.16 36.25 1.78
C ASN A 527 9.56 36.09 2.41
N LEU A 528 9.92 34.89 2.88
CA LEU A 528 11.22 34.60 3.50
C LEU A 528 12.05 33.65 2.63
N ASP A 529 13.13 34.16 2.03
CA ASP A 529 14.07 33.35 1.23
C ASP A 529 15.34 32.90 1.98
#